data_AF-A0AAN7XLE1-F1
#
_entry.id   AF-A0AAN7XLE1-F1
#
_cell.length_a   1.000
_cell.length_b   1.000
_cell.length_c   1.000
_cell.angle_alpha   90.00
_cell.angle_beta   90.00
_cell.angle_gamma   90.00
#
_symmetry.space_group_name_H-M   'P 1'
#
loop_
_entity.id
_entity.type
_entity.pdbx_description
1 polymer ?
#
loop_
_entity_poly.entity_id
_entity_poly.type
_entity_poly.pdbx_seq_one_letter_code
_entity_poly.pdbx_strand_id
1 'polypeptide(L)'
;MRPLSPEEVMDKARRAITQQHGDPSNRGHLMGFFKIQFGLFRGQTFRWVAENSLGYASYLVAVMKRDPTGGNKDSTEHALNKGCFKEYVELFLSGRIVIAMKEEQYAAKTPQHAASSQHLTTTEHAAPTQQVSTSQHASSSSLRSLLVGKNVENQSLTNEMKRLVSPNKTKSCKQTFIG
;
A
#
# COMPACT_ATOMS: atom_id res chain seq x y z
N MET A 1 24.40 6.76 2.32
CA MET A 1 24.60 6.96 0.86
C MET A 1 24.22 8.41 0.54
N ARG A 2 25.08 9.16 -0.18
CA ARG A 2 24.75 10.52 -0.61
C ARG A 2 23.65 10.49 -1.68
N PRO A 3 22.72 11.46 -1.69
CA PRO A 3 21.72 11.59 -2.74
C PRO A 3 22.35 11.77 -4.10
N LEU A 4 21.89 10.98 -5.06
CA LEU A 4 22.27 11.11 -6.46
C LEU A 4 21.53 12.29 -7.07
N SER A 5 22.23 13.05 -7.91
CA SER A 5 21.61 14.10 -8.71
C SER A 5 20.56 13.49 -9.65
N PRO A 6 19.55 14.27 -10.07
CA PRO A 6 18.52 13.80 -11.01
C PRO A 6 19.10 13.23 -12.30
N GLU A 7 20.16 13.86 -12.81
CA GLU A 7 20.89 13.43 -14.00
C GLU A 7 21.55 12.07 -13.78
N GLU A 8 22.27 11.87 -12.67
CA GLU A 8 22.88 10.58 -12.35
C GLU A 8 21.86 9.46 -12.16
N VAL A 9 20.68 9.77 -11.59
CA VAL A 9 19.58 8.79 -11.47
C VAL A 9 19.09 8.37 -12.85
N MET A 10 18.87 9.35 -13.75
CA MET A 10 18.42 9.09 -15.11
C MET A 10 19.46 8.29 -15.91
N ASP A 11 20.73 8.66 -15.81
CA ASP A 11 21.84 8.00 -16.46
C ASP A 11 22.01 6.54 -16.03
N LYS A 12 21.92 6.28 -14.72
CA LYS A 12 21.95 4.91 -14.19
C LYS A 12 20.76 4.11 -14.69
N ALA A 13 19.58 4.72 -14.77
CA ALA A 13 18.39 4.06 -15.29
C ALA A 13 18.52 3.74 -16.79
N ARG A 14 19.01 4.69 -17.61
CA ARG A 14 19.29 4.49 -19.04
C ARG A 14 20.28 3.37 -19.30
N ARG A 15 21.38 3.31 -18.53
CA ARG A 15 22.33 2.20 -18.63
C ARG A 15 21.69 0.87 -18.27
N ALA A 16 20.91 0.82 -17.19
CA ALA A 16 20.27 -0.41 -16.72
C ALA A 16 19.21 -0.93 -17.72
N ILE A 17 18.38 -0.06 -18.29
CA ILE A 17 17.35 -0.45 -19.27
C ILE A 17 17.99 -0.94 -20.57
N THR A 18 19.05 -0.30 -21.05
CA THR A 18 19.79 -0.77 -22.24
C THR A 18 20.44 -2.13 -22.01
N GLN A 19 21.01 -2.37 -20.82
CA GLN A 19 21.56 -3.68 -20.44
C GLN A 19 20.48 -4.79 -20.40
N GLN A 20 19.23 -4.43 -20.13
CA GLN A 20 18.10 -5.37 -20.13
C GLN A 20 17.36 -5.41 -21.48
N HIS A 21 17.94 -4.85 -22.54
CA HIS A 21 17.32 -4.76 -23.87
C HIS A 21 15.94 -4.08 -23.88
N GLY A 22 15.71 -3.17 -22.93
CA GLY A 22 14.49 -2.36 -22.87
C GLY A 22 14.61 -1.07 -23.68
N ASP A 23 13.47 -0.45 -23.96
CA ASP A 23 13.39 0.84 -24.65
C ASP A 23 13.50 2.03 -23.67
N PRO A 24 14.59 2.83 -23.72
CA PRO A 24 14.75 4.03 -22.89
C PRO A 24 13.86 5.20 -23.33
N SER A 25 13.24 5.14 -24.51
CA SER A 25 12.35 6.19 -25.03
C SER A 25 10.99 6.15 -24.34
N ASN A 26 10.56 4.97 -23.89
CA ASN A 26 9.38 4.81 -23.07
C ASN A 26 9.64 5.33 -21.65
N ARG A 27 9.12 6.54 -21.36
CA ARG A 27 9.27 7.21 -20.07
C ARG A 27 8.83 6.34 -18.89
N GLY A 28 7.67 5.68 -19.00
CA GLY A 28 7.14 4.83 -17.91
C GLY A 28 8.06 3.65 -17.63
N HIS A 29 8.57 3.01 -18.69
CA HIS A 29 9.54 1.92 -18.57
C HIS A 29 10.84 2.41 -17.94
N LEU A 30 11.38 3.54 -18.40
CA LEU A 30 12.58 4.17 -17.86
C LEU A 30 12.44 4.52 -16.37
N MET A 31 11.31 5.10 -15.97
CA MET A 31 11.02 5.43 -14.56
C MET A 31 10.99 4.18 -13.69
N GLY A 32 10.57 3.02 -14.22
CA GLY A 32 10.63 1.75 -13.52
C GLY A 32 12.04 1.38 -13.05
N PHE A 33 13.08 1.85 -13.73
CA PHE A 33 14.50 1.63 -13.39
C PHE A 33 15.09 2.69 -12.44
N PHE A 34 14.36 3.76 -12.13
CA PHE A 34 14.84 4.77 -11.19
C PHE A 34 14.98 4.15 -9.81
N LYS A 35 16.13 4.39 -9.16
CA LYS A 35 16.33 3.97 -7.77
C LYS A 35 15.71 4.99 -6.83
N ILE A 36 14.97 4.50 -5.82
CA ILE A 36 14.42 5.34 -4.77
C ILE A 36 15.56 5.83 -3.88
N GLN A 37 15.61 7.14 -3.66
CA GLN A 37 16.69 7.79 -2.89
C GLN A 37 16.28 8.12 -1.46
N PHE A 38 15.00 7.95 -1.13
CA PHE A 38 14.39 8.30 0.16
C PHE A 38 13.63 7.11 0.76
N GLY A 39 13.21 7.25 2.02
CA GLY A 39 12.35 6.28 2.70
C GLY A 39 13.07 4.99 3.09
N LEU A 40 12.28 3.92 3.24
CA LEU A 40 12.75 2.63 3.74
C LEU A 40 13.48 1.82 2.67
N PHE A 41 13.00 1.86 1.42
CA PHE A 41 13.49 1.01 0.33
C PHE A 41 14.62 1.63 -0.48
N ARG A 42 15.42 2.55 0.10
CA ARG A 42 16.51 3.25 -0.58
C ARG A 42 17.41 2.28 -1.36
N GLY A 43 17.66 2.60 -2.63
CA GLY A 43 18.47 1.79 -3.54
C GLY A 43 17.67 0.78 -4.38
N GLN A 44 16.43 0.47 -4.01
CA GLN A 44 15.53 -0.35 -4.83
C GLN A 44 14.96 0.45 -6.00
N THR A 45 14.60 -0.24 -7.08
CA THR A 45 13.96 0.41 -8.24
C THR A 45 12.49 0.72 -7.95
N PHE A 46 11.94 1.73 -8.62
CA PHE A 46 10.51 2.06 -8.51
C PHE A 46 9.63 0.87 -8.87
N ARG A 47 10.00 0.14 -9.93
CA ARG A 47 9.33 -1.10 -10.32
C ARG A 47 9.31 -2.11 -9.18
N TRP A 48 10.46 -2.38 -8.57
CA TRP A 48 10.53 -3.33 -7.45
C TRP A 48 9.62 -2.93 -6.29
N VAL A 49 9.61 -1.64 -5.91
CA VAL A 49 8.76 -1.15 -4.82
C VAL A 49 7.27 -1.28 -5.16
N ALA A 50 6.88 -0.92 -6.38
CA ALA A 50 5.48 -1.02 -6.81
C ALA A 50 4.98 -2.48 -6.87
N GLU A 51 5.84 -3.41 -7.29
CA GLU A 51 5.49 -4.84 -7.39
C GLU A 51 5.49 -5.55 -6.02
N ASN A 52 6.43 -5.22 -5.14
CA ASN A 52 6.63 -5.95 -3.87
C ASN A 52 5.96 -5.28 -2.67
N SER A 53 5.71 -3.96 -2.74
CA SER A 53 5.21 -3.19 -1.60
C SER A 53 4.30 -2.04 -2.03
N LEU A 54 3.26 -2.36 -2.80
CA LEU A 54 2.30 -1.37 -3.30
C LEU A 54 1.61 -0.58 -2.16
N GLY A 55 1.37 -1.22 -1.00
CA GLY A 55 0.83 -0.57 0.19
C GLY A 55 1.74 0.53 0.75
N TYR A 56 3.05 0.32 0.72
CA TYR A 56 4.03 1.33 1.12
C TYR A 56 4.15 2.45 0.07
N ALA A 57 4.19 2.08 -1.21
CA ALA A 57 4.24 3.03 -2.32
C ALA A 57 3.05 4.00 -2.28
N SER A 58 1.84 3.47 -2.15
CA SER A 58 0.60 4.26 -2.05
C SER A 58 0.55 5.12 -0.79
N TYR A 59 0.99 4.61 0.36
CA TYR A 59 1.12 5.41 1.58
C TYR A 59 2.03 6.62 1.36
N LEU A 60 3.23 6.40 0.82
CA LEU A 60 4.18 7.47 0.54
C LEU A 60 3.57 8.53 -0.39
N VAL A 61 2.91 8.10 -1.47
CA VAL A 61 2.28 9.03 -2.43
C VAL A 61 1.14 9.81 -1.79
N ALA A 62 0.29 9.16 -0.98
CA ALA A 62 -0.78 9.85 -0.24
C ALA A 62 -0.21 10.90 0.73
N VAL A 63 0.88 10.59 1.43
CA VAL A 63 1.58 11.56 2.30
C VAL A 63 2.15 12.72 1.50
N MET A 64 2.81 12.44 0.37
CA MET A 64 3.36 13.48 -0.52
C MET A 64 2.28 14.39 -1.12
N LYS A 65 1.07 13.87 -1.37
CA LYS A 65 -0.05 14.66 -1.90
C LYS A 65 -0.65 15.57 -0.84
N ARG A 66 -0.67 15.14 0.43
CA ARG A 66 -1.13 15.95 1.56
C ARG A 66 -0.11 17.02 1.96
N ASP A 67 1.17 16.64 2.00
CA ASP A 67 2.27 17.55 2.29
C ASP A 67 3.34 17.40 1.21
N PRO A 68 3.32 18.26 0.19
CA PRO A 68 4.32 18.28 -0.89
C PRO A 68 5.75 18.46 -0.37
N THR A 69 5.90 19.05 0.81
CA THR A 69 7.19 19.25 1.48
C THR A 69 7.60 18.01 2.28
N GLY A 70 6.68 17.09 2.58
CA GLY A 70 6.96 15.87 3.33
C GLY A 70 7.52 16.11 4.74
N GLY A 71 7.13 17.22 5.37
CA GLY A 71 7.38 17.53 6.78
C GLY A 71 8.82 17.84 7.22
N ASN A 72 9.81 17.87 6.33
CA ASN A 72 11.22 18.05 6.70
C ASN A 72 11.98 18.96 5.70
N LYS A 73 12.98 19.72 6.18
CA LYS A 73 13.91 20.55 5.38
C LYS A 73 14.73 19.74 4.35
N ASP A 74 14.87 18.43 4.55
CA ASP A 74 15.48 17.50 3.57
C ASP A 74 14.59 17.25 2.34
N SER A 75 13.41 17.89 2.27
CA SER A 75 12.45 17.77 1.16
C SER A 75 13.05 18.06 -0.20
N THR A 76 13.92 19.07 -0.27
CA THR A 76 14.49 19.57 -1.51
C THR A 76 15.49 18.59 -2.12
N GLU A 77 16.27 17.88 -1.30
CA GLU A 77 17.35 17.01 -1.76
C GLU A 77 16.86 15.84 -2.64
N HIS A 78 15.58 15.48 -2.51
CA HIS A 78 14.95 14.38 -3.25
C HIS A 78 13.67 14.76 -3.99
N ALA A 79 13.36 16.05 -4.11
CA ALA A 79 12.07 16.52 -4.64
C ALA A 79 11.74 15.91 -6.02
N LEU A 80 12.72 15.89 -6.93
CA LEU A 80 12.55 15.32 -8.27
C LEU A 80 12.38 13.80 -8.25
N ASN A 81 13.14 13.08 -7.43
CA ASN A 81 13.00 11.63 -7.29
C ASN A 81 11.64 11.25 -6.68
N LYS A 82 11.15 12.02 -5.69
CA LYS A 82 9.81 11.88 -5.11
C LYS A 82 8.72 12.14 -6.14
N GLY A 83 8.85 13.22 -6.92
CA GLY A 83 7.92 13.56 -7.99
C GLY A 83 7.81 12.45 -9.04
N CYS A 84 8.95 11.93 -9.52
CA CYS A 84 8.96 10.81 -10.44
C CYS A 84 8.38 9.53 -9.81
N PHE A 85 8.63 9.26 -8.53
CA PHE A 85 8.05 8.09 -7.87
C PHE A 85 6.51 8.19 -7.81
N LYS A 86 5.98 9.36 -7.47
CA LYS A 86 4.54 9.63 -7.50
C LYS A 86 3.96 9.38 -8.89
N GLU A 87 4.53 10.01 -9.91
CA GLU A 87 4.09 9.85 -11.30
C GLU A 87 4.12 8.38 -11.72
N TYR A 88 5.17 7.63 -11.36
CA TYR A 88 5.31 6.22 -11.69
C TYR A 88 4.21 5.35 -11.05
N VAL A 89 3.89 5.55 -9.77
CA VAL A 89 2.84 4.77 -9.10
C VAL A 89 1.46 5.09 -9.69
N GLU A 90 1.23 6.34 -10.10
CA GLU A 90 -0.01 6.79 -10.72
C GLU A 90 -0.20 6.27 -12.17
N LEU A 91 0.85 5.78 -12.85
CA LEU A 91 0.73 5.13 -14.16
C LEU A 91 -0.16 3.88 -14.12
N PHE A 92 -0.19 3.17 -12.99
CA PHE A 92 -0.92 1.91 -12.87
C PHE A 92 -2.29 2.12 -12.22
N LEU A 93 -3.31 1.44 -12.74
CA LEU A 93 -4.67 1.50 -12.19
C LEU A 93 -4.71 1.04 -10.72
N SER A 94 -4.02 -0.06 -10.41
CA SER A 94 -3.91 -0.57 -9.04
C SER A 94 -3.28 0.45 -8.09
N GLY A 95 -2.26 1.19 -8.55
CA GLY A 95 -1.64 2.26 -7.76
C GLY A 95 -2.63 3.37 -7.43
N ARG A 96 -3.36 3.86 -8.44
CA ARG A 96 -4.39 4.90 -8.28
C ARG A 96 -5.51 4.50 -7.31
N ILE A 97 -6.02 3.28 -7.44
CA ILE A 97 -7.07 2.76 -6.55
C ILE A 97 -6.59 2.75 -5.10
N VAL A 98 -5.41 2.18 -4.83
CA VAL A 98 -4.91 2.06 -3.45
C VAL A 98 -4.56 3.44 -2.87
N ILE A 99 -4.02 4.37 -3.67
CA ILE A 99 -3.79 5.76 -3.24
C ILE A 99 -5.12 6.42 -2.83
N ALA A 100 -6.17 6.32 -3.65
CA ALA A 100 -7.46 6.91 -3.35
C ALA A 100 -8.08 6.32 -2.07
N MET A 101 -8.04 4.99 -1.93
CA MET A 101 -8.49 4.31 -0.71
C MET A 101 -7.71 4.79 0.53
N LYS A 102 -6.41 5.04 0.40
CA LYS A 102 -5.59 5.56 1.49
C LYS A 102 -5.95 7.01 1.83
N GLU A 103 -6.10 7.88 0.84
CA GLU A 103 -6.52 9.27 1.05
C GLU A 103 -7.83 9.36 1.84
N GLU A 104 -8.84 8.55 1.51
CA GLU A 104 -10.11 8.47 2.23
C GLU A 104 -9.93 7.98 3.69
N GLN A 105 -9.15 6.92 3.88
CA GLN A 105 -8.83 6.39 5.22
C GLN A 105 -8.11 7.41 6.11
N TYR A 106 -7.32 8.33 5.52
CA TYR A 106 -6.67 9.40 6.27
C TYR A 106 -7.60 10.59 6.50
N ALA A 107 -8.49 10.92 5.57
CA ALA A 107 -9.50 11.97 5.76
C ALA A 107 -10.47 11.61 6.91
N ALA A 108 -10.91 10.35 6.97
CA ALA A 108 -11.82 9.85 7.99
C ALA A 108 -11.22 9.81 9.41
N LYS A 109 -9.89 9.88 9.55
CA LYS A 109 -9.17 9.83 10.83
C LYS A 109 -8.81 11.20 11.40
N THR A 110 -9.27 12.30 10.80
CA THR A 110 -9.02 13.66 11.33
C THR A 110 -9.73 13.81 12.68
N PRO A 111 -9.03 13.86 13.84
CA PRO A 111 -9.69 14.09 15.11
C PRO A 111 -10.01 15.59 15.20
N GLN A 112 -11.28 15.93 15.41
CA GLN A 112 -11.65 17.21 16.00
C GLN A 112 -11.13 17.24 17.46
N HIS A 113 -9.85 17.52 17.66
CA HIS A 113 -9.34 17.99 18.95
C HIS A 113 -9.02 19.48 18.82
N ALA A 114 -10.09 20.26 18.69
CA ALA A 114 -10.08 21.71 18.88
C ALA A 114 -11.27 22.08 19.75
N ALA A 115 -11.26 21.65 21.02
CA ALA A 115 -12.00 22.28 22.11
C ALA A 115 -11.60 21.66 23.47
N SER A 116 -11.28 22.54 24.42
CA SER A 116 -11.19 22.33 25.86
C SER A 116 -10.11 21.39 26.42
N SER A 117 -8.92 21.96 26.63
CA SER A 117 -8.08 21.62 27.78
C SER A 117 -8.28 22.67 28.87
N GLN A 118 -9.13 22.37 29.86
CA GLN A 118 -8.91 22.73 31.26
C GLN A 118 -9.50 21.62 32.12
N HIS A 119 -8.63 20.75 32.66
CA HIS A 119 -8.96 20.00 33.87
C HIS A 119 -7.74 20.03 34.76
N LEU A 120 -7.83 20.84 35.82
CA LEU A 120 -6.89 20.90 36.93
C LEU A 120 -7.38 19.87 37.96
N THR A 121 -6.54 18.90 38.30
CA THR A 121 -6.77 17.94 39.40
C THR A 121 -6.11 18.46 40.68
N THR A 122 -6.77 18.28 41.83
CA THR A 122 -6.26 17.78 43.14
C THR A 122 -7.33 18.07 44.21
N THR A 123 -8.14 17.08 44.62
CA THR A 123 -7.99 16.17 45.79
C THR A 123 -8.40 16.81 47.12
N GLU A 124 -9.46 16.31 47.75
CA GLU A 124 -9.54 16.15 49.22
C GLU A 124 -10.63 15.14 49.67
N HIS A 125 -10.14 14.12 50.40
CA HIS A 125 -10.65 13.36 51.56
C HIS A 125 -12.08 12.78 51.74
N ALA A 126 -12.02 11.50 52.17
CA ALA A 126 -12.80 10.78 53.20
C ALA A 126 -14.03 9.93 52.80
N ALA A 127 -14.00 8.68 53.30
CA ALA A 127 -14.97 7.58 53.13
C ALA A 127 -16.00 7.52 54.28
N PRO A 128 -16.83 6.46 54.42
CA PRO A 128 -17.82 5.87 53.50
C PRO A 128 -19.24 5.85 54.15
N THR A 129 -20.34 5.62 53.40
CA THR A 129 -21.54 4.82 53.83
C THR A 129 -22.50 4.62 52.65
N GLN A 130 -23.14 3.45 52.67
CA GLN A 130 -24.04 2.79 51.72
C GLN A 130 -25.23 3.61 51.19
N GLN A 131 -25.64 3.35 49.93
CA GLN A 131 -27.05 3.13 49.58
C GLN A 131 -27.23 2.53 48.16
N VAL A 132 -28.15 1.57 48.09
CA VAL A 132 -28.59 0.79 46.93
C VAL A 132 -29.59 1.57 46.09
N SER A 133 -29.46 1.57 44.75
CA SER A 133 -30.56 1.37 43.76
C SER A 133 -30.09 1.55 42.31
N THR A 134 -30.19 0.46 41.54
CA THR A 134 -30.60 0.33 40.12
C THR A 134 -30.39 1.49 39.12
N SER A 135 -29.56 1.27 38.08
CA SER A 135 -30.02 1.16 36.67
C SER A 135 -28.87 1.09 35.64
N GLN A 136 -28.92 0.02 34.84
CA GLN A 136 -28.60 -0.05 33.41
C GLN A 136 -27.14 0.14 32.95
N HIS A 137 -26.46 -1.01 32.86
CA HIS A 137 -25.38 -1.23 31.90
C HIS A 137 -25.93 -1.14 30.46
N ALA A 138 -25.54 -0.11 29.71
CA ALA A 138 -25.68 -0.11 28.26
C ALA A 138 -24.56 -0.98 27.67
N SER A 139 -24.83 -2.28 27.64
CA SER A 139 -24.08 -3.25 26.85
C SER A 139 -24.12 -2.82 25.38
N SER A 140 -22.94 -2.69 24.76
CA SER A 140 -22.78 -2.48 23.33
C SER A 140 -23.47 -3.62 22.55
N SER A 141 -24.62 -3.33 21.96
CA SER A 141 -25.37 -4.28 21.18
C SER A 141 -24.63 -4.59 19.87
N SER A 142 -24.34 -5.88 19.73
CA SER A 142 -23.70 -6.56 18.62
C SER A 142 -24.37 -6.27 17.27
N LEU A 143 -23.63 -5.67 16.32
CA LEU A 143 -24.04 -5.52 14.91
C LEU A 143 -23.77 -6.79 14.08
N ARG A 144 -24.15 -7.98 14.58
CA ARG A 144 -23.99 -9.26 13.86
C ARG A 144 -25.26 -9.80 13.19
N SER A 145 -26.23 -8.94 12.82
CA SER A 145 -27.53 -9.44 12.32
C SER A 145 -28.02 -8.88 10.97
N LEU A 146 -27.14 -8.46 10.06
CA LEU A 146 -27.56 -8.07 8.70
C LEU A 146 -26.96 -8.93 7.55
N LEU A 147 -26.54 -10.15 7.85
CA LEU A 147 -26.17 -11.13 6.81
C LEU A 147 -26.97 -12.43 6.98
N VAL A 148 -28.25 -12.41 6.62
CA VAL A 148 -29.00 -13.62 6.25
C VAL A 148 -29.99 -13.32 5.13
N GLY A 149 -29.80 -13.99 3.99
CA GLY A 149 -30.77 -14.15 2.90
C GLY A 149 -30.21 -13.68 1.56
N LYS A 150 -30.03 -14.50 0.52
CA LYS A 150 -30.49 -15.86 0.23
C LYS A 150 -29.43 -16.53 -0.67
N ASN A 151 -29.08 -17.77 -0.32
CA ASN A 151 -28.25 -18.68 -1.10
C ASN A 151 -29.17 -19.74 -1.72
N VAL A 152 -29.38 -19.65 -3.03
CA VAL A 152 -29.69 -20.78 -3.90
C VAL A 152 -29.03 -20.45 -5.24
N GLU A 153 -28.36 -21.44 -5.83
CA GLU A 153 -27.83 -21.44 -7.22
C GLU A 153 -26.37 -21.01 -7.44
N ASN A 154 -25.41 -21.67 -6.77
CA ASN A 154 -24.00 -21.63 -7.20
C ASN A 154 -23.22 -22.94 -6.88
N GLN A 155 -23.86 -24.11 -6.97
CA GLN A 155 -23.18 -25.40 -6.80
C GLN A 155 -22.84 -26.13 -8.12
N SER A 156 -23.30 -25.63 -9.27
CA SER A 156 -23.05 -26.30 -10.56
C SER A 156 -21.71 -25.90 -11.21
N LEU A 157 -21.19 -24.71 -10.94
CA LEU A 157 -20.00 -24.16 -11.63
C LEU A 157 -18.66 -24.63 -11.06
N THR A 158 -18.62 -25.14 -9.83
CA THR A 158 -17.36 -25.48 -9.15
C THR A 158 -16.78 -26.84 -9.55
N ASN A 159 -17.60 -27.71 -10.16
CA ASN A 159 -17.13 -29.02 -10.61
C ASN A 159 -16.49 -28.97 -12.01
N GLU A 160 -16.78 -27.95 -12.82
CA GLU A 160 -16.20 -27.82 -14.16
C GLU A 160 -14.80 -27.18 -14.16
N MET A 161 -14.55 -26.19 -13.29
CA MET A 161 -13.24 -25.54 -13.20
C MET A 161 -12.12 -26.46 -12.65
N LYS A 162 -12.48 -27.55 -11.96
CA LYS A 162 -11.50 -28.56 -11.50
C LYS A 162 -11.00 -29.51 -12.60
N ARG A 163 -11.64 -29.55 -13.77
CA ARG A 163 -11.17 -30.35 -14.91
C ARG A 163 -10.22 -29.60 -15.86
N LEU A 164 -10.13 -28.28 -15.76
CA LEU A 164 -9.26 -27.46 -16.61
C LEU A 164 -7.88 -27.16 -16.00
N VAL A 165 -7.67 -27.49 -14.72
CA VAL A 165 -6.37 -27.41 -14.05
C VAL A 165 -5.94 -28.82 -13.64
N SER A 166 -5.66 -29.66 -14.65
CA SER A 166 -4.90 -30.90 -14.46
C SER A 166 -3.72 -30.88 -15.43
N PRO A 167 -2.47 -30.85 -14.96
CA PRO A 167 -1.31 -30.96 -15.83
C PRO A 167 -1.28 -32.36 -16.45
N ASN A 168 -1.31 -32.41 -17.79
CA ASN A 168 -1.07 -33.61 -18.57
C ASN A 168 0.29 -34.21 -18.16
N LYS A 169 0.28 -35.43 -17.63
CA LYS A 169 1.50 -36.23 -17.51
C LYS A 169 1.97 -36.56 -18.93
N THR A 170 3.00 -35.87 -19.41
CA THR A 170 3.74 -36.26 -20.61
C THR A 170 4.32 -37.66 -20.40
N LYS A 171 3.87 -38.60 -21.23
CA LYS A 171 4.44 -39.95 -21.30
C LYS A 171 5.86 -39.84 -21.84
N SER A 172 6.84 -40.28 -21.04
CA SER A 172 8.23 -40.47 -21.47
C SER A 172 8.27 -41.50 -22.60
N CYS A 173 8.59 -41.07 -23.81
CA CYS A 173 8.93 -41.97 -24.91
C CYS A 173 10.31 -42.56 -24.62
N LYS A 174 10.38 -43.88 -24.43
CA LYS A 174 11.66 -44.60 -24.44
C LYS A 174 12.07 -44.76 -25.90
N GLN A 175 13.12 -44.05 -26.30
CA GLN A 175 13.81 -44.27 -27.56
C GLN A 175 14.56 -45.60 -27.45
N THR A 176 14.08 -46.65 -28.11
CA THR A 176 14.85 -47.88 -28.35
C THR A 176 15.87 -47.58 -29.45
N PHE A 177 17.16 -47.63 -29.10
CA PHE A 177 18.26 -47.54 -30.07
C PHE A 177 18.42 -48.93 -30.70
N ILE A 178 18.30 -49.01 -32.02
CA ILE A 178 18.72 -50.17 -32.81
C ILE A 178 20.00 -49.73 -33.54
N GLY A 179 21.10 -50.37 -33.21
CA GLY A 179 22.42 -50.20 -33.81
C GLY A 179 23.30 -51.34 -33.36
#